data_AF-A0A377XGX2-F1
#
_entry.id   AF-A0A377XGX2-F1
#
_cell.length_a   1.000
_cell.length_b   1.000
_cell.length_c   1.000
_cell.angle_alpha   90.00
_cell.angle_beta   90.00
_cell.angle_gamma   90.00
#
_symmetry.space_group_name_H-M   'P 1'
#
loop_
_entity.id
_entity.type
_entity.pdbx_description
1 polymer ?
#
loop_
_entity_poly.entity_id
_entity_poly.type
_entity_poly.pdbx_seq_one_letter_code
_entity_poly.pdbx_strand_id
1 'polypeptide(L)'
;MKPVLRFQGICYCRGKSLNSNHSGWKAYPLTLSAELRQSFTVTLKVGIPYSSTCPASAALSRHVAGLQFSKDFGNRIDRLPAAEIADWLVEKGMPATPHSQRSWAWVSIRLNPEAKSLPVIELIDYAEVALGTAVQTVVKRSDEQAFAVANGQNLMFCEDAARRLNNVFRCAPFCEAFDIRVEHQESLHPHNARCPYSLERK
;
A
#
# COMPACT_ATOMS: atom_id res chain seq x y z
N MET A 1 34.16 12.89 13.34
CA MET A 1 33.02 12.82 12.40
C MET A 1 33.22 11.58 11.56
N LYS A 2 32.36 10.56 11.66
CA LYS A 2 32.58 9.27 10.98
C LYS A 2 32.26 9.42 9.49
N PRO A 3 33.07 8.89 8.56
CA PRO A 3 32.78 8.98 7.14
C PRO A 3 31.54 8.14 6.84
N VAL A 4 30.45 8.81 6.49
CA VAL A 4 29.24 8.20 5.95
C VAL A 4 29.11 8.67 4.52
N LEU A 5 29.16 7.72 3.58
CA LEU A 5 28.85 8.00 2.19
C LEU A 5 27.35 7.84 2.02
N ARG A 6 26.66 8.89 1.59
CA ARG A 6 25.21 8.86 1.35
C ARG A 6 24.90 9.30 -0.07
N PHE A 7 24.22 8.45 -0.81
CA PHE A 7 23.63 8.77 -2.10
C PHE A 7 22.11 8.82 -1.99
N GLN A 8 21.50 9.81 -2.63
CA GLN A 8 20.06 9.94 -2.76
C GLN A 8 19.71 9.99 -4.24
N GLY A 9 18.63 9.32 -4.61
CA GLY A 9 18.21 9.25 -6.00
C GLY A 9 16.80 8.70 -6.15
N ILE A 10 16.43 8.50 -7.41
CA ILE A 10 15.14 7.91 -7.77
C ILE A 10 15.44 6.69 -8.63
N CYS A 11 14.87 5.55 -8.27
CA CYS A 11 14.81 4.40 -9.17
C CYS A 11 13.52 4.49 -9.98
N TYR A 12 13.64 4.49 -11.31
CA TYR A 12 12.49 4.39 -12.20
C TYR A 12 12.30 2.93 -12.57
N CYS A 13 11.16 2.35 -12.20
CA CYS A 13 10.80 0.98 -12.57
C CYS A 13 9.63 1.00 -13.55
N ARG A 14 9.70 0.21 -14.62
CA ARG A 14 8.61 0.08 -15.58
C ARG A 14 7.62 -0.98 -15.10
N GLY A 15 6.38 -0.57 -14.82
CA GLY A 15 5.29 -1.46 -14.45
C GLY A 15 4.25 -1.61 -15.56
N LYS A 16 3.60 -2.77 -15.63
CA LYS A 16 2.42 -2.98 -16.48
C LYS A 16 1.16 -2.48 -15.77
N SER A 17 0.17 -2.04 -16.54
CA SER A 17 -1.19 -1.83 -16.02
C SER A 17 -1.85 -3.15 -15.63
N LEU A 18 -2.89 -3.09 -14.80
CA LEU A 18 -3.55 -4.28 -14.27
C LEU A 18 -4.20 -5.12 -15.38
N ASN A 19 -4.92 -4.48 -16.31
CA ASN A 19 -5.75 -5.13 -17.33
C ASN A 19 -5.47 -4.64 -18.76
N SER A 20 -5.14 -3.37 -18.97
CA SER A 20 -5.14 -2.75 -20.31
C SER A 20 -3.88 -3.00 -21.14
N ASN A 21 -2.93 -3.84 -20.70
CA ASN A 21 -1.64 -4.10 -21.37
C ASN A 21 -0.79 -2.84 -21.67
N HIS A 22 -1.01 -1.75 -20.93
CA HIS A 22 -0.18 -0.54 -21.01
C HIS A 22 1.00 -0.65 -20.04
N SER A 23 1.99 0.23 -20.19
CA SER A 23 3.11 0.30 -19.25
C SER A 23 3.56 1.73 -19.05
N GLY A 24 4.04 2.03 -17.85
CA GLY A 24 4.61 3.33 -17.51
C GLY A 24 5.68 3.20 -16.45
N TRP A 25 6.43 4.29 -16.24
CA TRP A 25 7.51 4.35 -15.27
C TRP A 25 7.02 4.89 -13.92
N LYS A 26 7.31 4.16 -12.85
CA LYS A 26 7.09 4.55 -11.45
C LYS A 26 8.40 5.04 -10.85
N ALA A 27 8.34 6.13 -10.10
CA ALA A 27 9.48 6.70 -9.39
C ALA A 27 9.49 6.23 -7.93
N TYR A 28 10.59 5.62 -7.49
CA TYR A 28 10.81 5.22 -6.11
C TYR A 28 11.99 6.02 -5.54
N PRO A 29 11.75 6.94 -4.58
CA PRO A 29 12.84 7.61 -3.91
C PRO A 29 13.65 6.59 -3.12
N LEU A 30 14.97 6.63 -3.29
CA LEU A 30 15.88 5.76 -2.56
C LEU A 30 17.06 6.51 -1.96
N THR A 31 17.63 5.92 -0.92
CA THR A 31 18.86 6.38 -0.28
C THR A 31 19.76 5.19 -0.02
N LEU A 32 20.99 5.25 -0.48
CA LEU A 32 22.04 4.29 -0.15
C LEU A 32 23.00 4.95 0.84
N SER A 33 23.21 4.35 2.00
CA SER A 33 24.16 4.82 3.00
C SER A 33 25.19 3.73 3.28
N ALA A 34 26.47 4.06 3.21
CA ALA A 34 27.56 3.17 3.59
C ALA A 34 28.33 3.77 4.76
N GLU A 35 28.53 2.96 5.81
CA GLU A 35 29.30 3.33 6.99
C GLU A 35 30.43 2.32 7.21
N LEU A 36 31.65 2.82 7.43
CA LEU A 36 32.77 2.02 7.91
C LEU A 36 33.02 2.33 9.39
N ARG A 37 32.72 1.36 10.26
CA ARG A 37 33.01 1.42 11.70
C ARG A 37 34.01 0.31 12.06
N GLN A 38 33.63 -0.61 12.94
CA GLN A 38 34.35 -1.87 13.15
C GLN A 38 34.15 -2.83 11.95
N SER A 39 33.02 -2.71 11.27
CA SER A 39 32.68 -3.41 10.03
C SER A 39 32.15 -2.43 8.99
N PHE A 40 32.20 -2.83 7.72
CA PHE A 40 31.55 -2.13 6.61
C PHE A 40 30.08 -2.52 6.58
N THR A 41 29.19 -1.52 6.60
CA THR A 41 27.75 -1.73 6.55
C THR A 41 27.12 -0.89 5.46
N VAL A 42 26.16 -1.47 4.75
CA VAL A 42 25.41 -0.78 3.70
C VAL A 42 23.92 -0.85 4.02
N THR A 43 23.28 0.31 4.05
CA THR A 43 21.84 0.45 4.26
C THR A 43 21.19 0.99 2.99
N LEU A 44 20.20 0.27 2.48
CA LEU A 44 19.35 0.70 1.37
C LEU A 44 17.98 1.07 1.91
N LYS A 45 17.57 2.32 1.69
CA LYS A 45 16.22 2.81 1.99
C LYS A 45 15.45 3.08 0.71
N VAL A 46 14.20 2.64 0.63
CA VAL A 46 13.31 2.89 -0.50
C VAL A 46 11.95 3.36 0.02
N GLY A 47 11.35 4.33 -0.66
CA GLY A 47 9.96 4.74 -0.45
C GLY A 47 9.03 4.10 -1.48
N ILE A 48 8.04 3.34 -1.01
CA ILE A 48 7.08 2.60 -1.82
C ILE A 48 5.71 3.26 -1.69
N PRO A 49 5.19 3.91 -2.74
CA PRO A 49 3.85 4.48 -2.74
C PRO A 49 2.79 3.40 -2.98
N TYR A 50 1.72 3.44 -2.23
CA TYR A 50 0.56 2.54 -2.36
C TYR A 50 -0.74 3.28 -2.02
N SER A 51 -1.88 2.63 -2.24
CA SER A 51 -3.18 3.13 -1.79
C SER A 51 -3.67 2.35 -0.57
N SER A 52 -4.21 3.06 0.43
CA SER A 52 -4.87 2.43 1.57
C SER A 52 -6.29 2.94 1.70
N THR A 53 -7.19 2.03 2.08
CA THR A 53 -8.60 2.33 2.39
C THR A 53 -8.87 1.95 3.84
N CYS A 54 -9.42 2.89 4.61
CA CYS A 54 -9.61 2.73 6.05
C CYS A 54 -10.71 1.69 6.37
N PRO A 55 -10.41 0.62 7.14
CA PRO A 55 -11.41 -0.38 7.51
C PRO A 55 -12.61 0.21 8.26
N ALA A 56 -12.38 1.18 9.15
CA ALA A 56 -13.46 1.80 9.93
C ALA A 56 -14.41 2.62 9.04
N SER A 57 -13.87 3.40 8.10
CA SER A 57 -14.68 4.17 7.15
C SER A 57 -15.47 3.26 6.19
N ALA A 58 -14.86 2.16 5.75
CA ALA A 58 -15.54 1.14 4.94
C ALA A 58 -16.69 0.47 5.70
N ALA A 59 -16.50 0.13 6.97
CA ALA A 59 -17.56 -0.45 7.81
C ALA A 59 -18.73 0.52 7.99
N LEU A 60 -18.47 1.80 8.28
CA LEU A 60 -19.49 2.84 8.39
C LEU A 60 -20.25 3.04 7.07
N SER A 61 -19.54 3.07 5.95
CA SER A 61 -20.17 3.25 4.63
C SER A 61 -21.15 2.11 4.31
N ARG A 62 -20.77 0.86 4.62
CA ARG A 62 -21.65 -0.31 4.50
C ARG A 62 -22.84 -0.24 5.45
N HIS A 63 -22.65 0.26 6.67
CA HIS A 63 -23.75 0.45 7.63
C HIS A 63 -24.79 1.43 7.09
N VAL A 64 -24.36 2.57 6.54
CA VAL A 64 -25.26 3.55 5.93
C VAL A 64 -25.99 2.96 4.72
N ALA A 65 -25.31 2.15 3.89
CA ALA A 65 -25.95 1.42 2.80
C ALA A 65 -27.08 0.49 3.30
N GLY A 66 -26.86 -0.23 4.41
CA GLY A 66 -27.88 -1.07 5.04
C GLY A 66 -29.08 -0.28 5.59
N LEU A 67 -28.83 0.91 6.16
CA LEU A 67 -29.90 1.82 6.59
C LEU A 67 -30.71 2.34 5.40
N GLN A 68 -30.04 2.71 4.31
CA GLN A 68 -30.69 3.18 3.08
C GLN A 68 -31.54 2.07 2.46
N PHE A 69 -31.05 0.83 2.42
CA PHE A 69 -31.82 -0.34 1.99
C PHE A 69 -33.07 -0.54 2.85
N SER A 70 -32.91 -0.51 4.18
CA SER A 70 -34.03 -0.68 5.12
C SER A 70 -35.07 0.44 4.99
N LYS A 71 -34.62 1.67 4.71
CA LYS A 71 -35.51 2.82 4.47
C LYS A 71 -36.35 2.65 3.20
N ASP A 72 -35.74 2.19 2.11
CA ASP A 72 -36.41 2.09 0.81
C ASP A 72 -37.28 0.81 0.70
N PHE A 73 -36.86 -0.30 1.32
CA PHE A 73 -37.50 -1.61 1.16
C PHE A 73 -38.05 -2.24 2.45
N GLY A 74 -37.82 -1.66 3.63
CA GLY A 74 -38.12 -2.30 4.92
C GLY A 74 -39.60 -2.57 5.20
N ASN A 75 -40.51 -1.84 4.53
CA ASN A 75 -41.96 -2.04 4.64
C ASN A 75 -42.54 -2.87 3.47
N ARG A 76 -41.68 -3.36 2.57
CA ARG A 76 -42.11 -4.04 1.35
C ARG A 76 -42.39 -5.51 1.67
N ILE A 77 -43.56 -6.00 1.26
CA ILE A 77 -44.08 -7.33 1.62
C ILE A 77 -43.98 -8.31 0.43
N ASP A 78 -43.89 -7.79 -0.79
CA ASP A 78 -43.76 -8.58 -2.00
C ASP A 78 -42.30 -8.87 -2.37
N ARG A 79 -42.09 -9.68 -3.42
CA ARG A 79 -40.75 -10.12 -3.83
C ARG A 79 -39.95 -8.96 -4.41
N LEU A 80 -38.68 -8.87 -4.05
CA LEU A 80 -37.70 -7.94 -4.64
C LEU A 80 -37.04 -8.59 -5.88
N PRO A 81 -37.36 -8.16 -7.11
CA PRO A 81 -36.70 -8.66 -8.30
C PRO A 81 -35.22 -8.25 -8.32
N ALA A 82 -34.34 -9.14 -8.80
CA ALA A 82 -32.90 -8.85 -8.86
C ALA A 82 -32.55 -7.64 -9.74
N ALA A 83 -33.31 -7.40 -10.82
CA ALA A 83 -33.11 -6.24 -11.69
C ALA A 83 -33.39 -4.91 -10.96
N GLU A 84 -34.46 -4.85 -10.16
CA GLU A 84 -34.79 -3.67 -9.35
C GLU A 84 -33.71 -3.38 -8.30
N ILE A 85 -33.20 -4.43 -7.63
CA ILE A 85 -32.08 -4.27 -6.68
C ILE A 85 -30.81 -3.80 -7.42
N ALA A 86 -30.53 -4.34 -8.61
CA ALA A 86 -29.36 -3.95 -9.39
C ALA A 86 -29.41 -2.47 -9.79
N ASP A 87 -30.56 -2.00 -10.27
CA ASP A 87 -30.77 -0.59 -10.61
C ASP A 87 -30.66 0.30 -9.36
N TRP A 88 -31.26 -0.12 -8.25
CA TRP A 88 -31.15 0.58 -6.97
C TRP A 88 -29.70 0.64 -6.46
N LEU A 89 -28.90 -0.42 -6.62
CA LEU A 89 -27.51 -0.43 -6.20
C LEU A 89 -26.68 0.63 -6.93
N VAL A 90 -26.98 0.88 -8.20
CA VAL A 90 -26.33 1.92 -9.02
C VAL A 90 -26.73 3.32 -8.58
N GLU A 91 -28.02 3.53 -8.28
CA GLU A 91 -28.55 4.86 -7.97
C GLU A 91 -28.37 5.27 -6.49
N LYS A 92 -28.63 4.33 -5.56
CA LYS A 92 -28.79 4.59 -4.11
C LYS A 92 -28.03 3.63 -3.21
N GLY A 93 -27.48 2.55 -3.75
CA GLY A 93 -26.83 1.49 -2.95
C GLY A 93 -25.50 1.85 -2.32
N MET A 94 -24.91 2.98 -2.71
CA MET A 94 -23.64 3.49 -2.17
C MET A 94 -23.80 4.93 -1.63
N PRO A 95 -24.64 5.16 -0.60
CA PRO A 95 -24.97 6.49 -0.09
C PRO A 95 -23.80 7.18 0.62
N ALA A 96 -22.75 6.43 0.98
CA ALA A 96 -21.52 6.93 1.58
C ALA A 96 -20.31 6.28 0.91
N THR A 97 -19.26 7.08 0.70
CA THR A 97 -18.01 6.63 0.10
C THR A 97 -16.95 6.50 1.20
N PRO A 98 -16.34 5.32 1.38
CA PRO A 98 -15.25 5.20 2.32
C PRO A 98 -14.02 5.93 1.82
N HIS A 99 -13.29 6.57 2.73
CA HIS A 99 -12.09 7.29 2.32
C HIS A 99 -10.93 6.33 2.02
N SER A 100 -10.20 6.69 0.97
CA SER A 100 -8.97 6.06 0.54
C SER A 100 -7.94 7.15 0.23
N GLN A 101 -6.67 6.86 0.47
CA GLN A 101 -5.60 7.83 0.31
C GLN A 101 -4.36 7.22 -0.34
N ARG A 102 -3.44 8.09 -0.77
CA ARG A 102 -2.06 7.71 -1.07
C ARG A 102 -1.30 7.54 0.24
N SER A 103 -0.51 6.50 0.32
CA SER A 103 0.27 6.12 1.49
C SER A 103 1.69 5.76 1.08
N TRP A 104 2.61 5.82 2.04
CA TRP A 104 4.02 5.54 1.82
C TRP A 104 4.52 4.51 2.82
N ALA A 105 5.23 3.50 2.32
CA ALA A 105 6.05 2.62 3.12
C ALA A 105 7.52 2.97 2.87
N TRP A 106 8.22 3.42 3.90
CA TRP A 106 9.66 3.63 3.88
C TRP A 106 10.33 2.40 4.48
N VAL A 107 10.97 1.61 3.63
CA VAL A 107 11.67 0.39 4.04
C VAL A 107 13.15 0.64 3.95
N SER A 108 13.85 0.52 5.08
CA SER A 108 15.30 0.58 5.18
C SER A 108 15.81 -0.80 5.52
N ILE A 109 16.69 -1.36 4.71
CA ILE A 109 17.33 -2.65 4.97
C ILE A 109 18.83 -2.46 5.14
N ARG A 110 19.42 -3.16 6.12
CA ARG A 110 20.85 -3.43 6.16
C ARG A 110 21.12 -4.65 5.27
N LEU A 111 21.96 -4.46 4.27
CA LEU A 111 22.30 -5.55 3.34
C LEU A 111 23.08 -6.63 4.07
N ASN A 112 22.81 -7.89 3.71
CA ASN A 112 23.67 -8.99 4.09
C ASN A 112 25.12 -8.68 3.63
N PRO A 113 26.15 -8.83 4.49
CA PRO A 113 27.55 -8.63 4.11
C PRO A 113 28.00 -9.45 2.88
N GLU A 114 27.35 -10.58 2.61
CA GLU A 114 27.63 -11.44 1.46
C GLU A 114 26.84 -11.07 0.19
N ALA A 115 26.00 -10.02 0.26
CA ALA A 115 25.20 -9.58 -0.88
C ALA A 115 26.10 -9.10 -2.02
N LYS A 116 25.96 -9.72 -3.19
CA LYS A 116 26.74 -9.39 -4.40
C LYS A 116 26.15 -8.25 -5.24
N SER A 117 24.92 -7.84 -4.92
CA SER A 117 24.15 -6.83 -5.65
C SER A 117 23.25 -6.03 -4.71
N LEU A 118 22.80 -4.86 -5.17
CA LEU A 118 21.79 -4.05 -4.48
C LEU A 118 20.39 -4.55 -4.84
N PRO A 119 19.59 -5.07 -3.89
CA PRO A 119 18.28 -5.68 -4.14
C PRO A 119 17.18 -4.61 -4.25
N VAL A 120 17.38 -3.56 -5.05
CA VAL A 120 16.42 -2.43 -5.13
C VAL A 120 15.06 -2.89 -5.67
N ILE A 121 15.08 -3.62 -6.79
CA ILE A 121 13.85 -4.11 -7.44
C ILE A 121 13.17 -5.18 -6.57
N GLU A 122 13.95 -6.12 -6.04
CA GLU A 122 13.45 -7.18 -5.15
C GLU A 122 12.78 -6.61 -3.89
N LEU A 123 13.36 -5.57 -3.27
CA LEU A 123 12.77 -4.87 -2.14
C LEU A 123 11.42 -4.23 -2.51
N ILE A 124 11.37 -3.53 -3.65
CA ILE A 124 10.14 -2.91 -4.15
C ILE A 124 9.06 -3.97 -4.39
N ASP A 125 9.40 -5.06 -5.07
CA ASP A 125 8.46 -6.13 -5.40
C ASP A 125 7.91 -6.80 -4.13
N TYR A 126 8.77 -7.11 -3.15
CA TYR A 126 8.35 -7.65 -1.85
C TYR A 126 7.36 -6.72 -1.14
N ALA A 127 7.65 -5.41 -1.14
CA ALA A 127 6.79 -4.43 -0.51
C ALA A 127 5.46 -4.25 -1.26
N GLU A 128 5.47 -4.14 -2.59
CA GLU A 128 4.25 -3.99 -3.40
C GLU A 128 3.34 -5.21 -3.29
N VAL A 129 3.90 -6.42 -3.30
CA VAL A 129 3.13 -7.67 -3.10
C VAL A 129 2.53 -7.72 -1.70
N ALA A 130 3.30 -7.39 -0.67
CA ALA A 130 2.81 -7.40 0.72
C ALA A 130 1.69 -6.37 0.95
N LEU A 131 1.81 -5.19 0.34
CA LEU A 131 0.81 -4.12 0.46
C LEU A 131 -0.43 -4.42 -0.40
N GLY A 132 -0.27 -4.97 -1.61
CA GLY A 132 -1.37 -5.46 -2.46
C GLY A 132 -2.13 -4.37 -3.23
N THR A 133 -1.78 -3.10 -3.06
CA THR A 133 -2.46 -1.93 -3.66
C THR A 133 -1.44 -0.90 -4.16
N ALA A 134 -0.39 -1.38 -4.84
CA ALA A 134 0.61 -0.53 -5.46
C ALA A 134 -0.01 0.47 -6.46
N VAL A 135 0.44 1.72 -6.42
CA VAL A 135 -0.07 2.76 -7.33
C VAL A 135 0.20 2.41 -8.79
N GLN A 136 -0.70 2.80 -9.68
CA GLN A 136 -0.60 2.54 -11.12
C GLN A 136 -0.06 3.76 -11.86
N THR A 137 0.64 3.54 -12.98
CA THR A 137 1.23 4.63 -13.80
C THR A 137 0.32 5.07 -14.91
N VAL A 138 -0.25 4.10 -15.62
CA VAL A 138 -1.19 4.31 -16.71
C VAL A 138 -2.41 3.47 -16.39
N VAL A 139 -3.58 4.12 -16.41
CA VAL A 139 -4.86 3.47 -16.15
C VAL A 139 -5.84 3.78 -17.28
N LYS A 140 -6.56 2.74 -17.69
CA LYS A 140 -7.81 2.82 -18.45
C LYS A 140 -8.96 2.43 -17.52
N ARG A 141 -10.19 2.61 -17.98
CA ARG A 141 -11.40 2.29 -17.19
C ARG A 141 -11.39 0.88 -16.58
N SER A 142 -10.93 -0.13 -17.32
CA SER A 142 -10.81 -1.50 -16.82
C SER A 142 -9.74 -1.67 -15.74
N ASP A 143 -8.68 -0.86 -15.76
CA ASP A 143 -7.64 -0.84 -14.72
C ASP A 143 -8.15 -0.13 -13.47
N GLU A 144 -8.86 0.99 -13.63
CA GLU A 144 -9.47 1.71 -12.51
C GLU A 144 -10.47 0.83 -11.76
N GLN A 145 -11.30 0.10 -12.50
CA GLN A 145 -12.23 -0.86 -11.91
C GLN A 145 -11.48 -1.96 -11.13
N ALA A 146 -10.44 -2.56 -11.72
CA ALA A 146 -9.64 -3.58 -11.04
C ALA A 146 -8.94 -3.01 -9.80
N PHE A 147 -8.43 -1.78 -9.88
CA PHE A 147 -7.79 -1.11 -8.75
C PHE A 147 -8.80 -0.77 -7.64
N ALA A 148 -10.02 -0.36 -7.99
CA ALA A 148 -11.10 -0.12 -7.04
C ALA A 148 -11.52 -1.41 -6.32
N VAL A 149 -11.64 -2.52 -7.06
CA VAL A 149 -11.90 -3.85 -6.47
C VAL A 149 -10.77 -4.27 -5.54
N ALA A 150 -9.51 -4.14 -5.97
CA ALA A 150 -8.36 -4.47 -5.14
C ALA A 150 -8.34 -3.67 -3.82
N ASN A 151 -8.61 -2.36 -3.87
CA ASN A 151 -8.71 -1.54 -2.66
C ASN A 151 -9.88 -1.94 -1.75
N GLY A 152 -11.07 -2.19 -2.32
CA GLY A 152 -12.25 -2.59 -1.56
C GLY A 152 -12.10 -3.96 -0.87
N GLN A 153 -11.31 -4.86 -1.45
CA GLN A 153 -10.99 -6.18 -0.88
C GLN A 153 -9.78 -6.15 0.06
N ASN A 154 -9.00 -5.08 0.07
CA ASN A 154 -7.73 -4.98 0.79
C ASN A 154 -7.70 -3.78 1.77
N LEU A 155 -8.69 -3.76 2.67
CA LEU A 155 -8.76 -2.74 3.71
C LEU A 155 -7.63 -2.94 4.72
N MET A 156 -6.98 -1.85 5.16
CA MET A 156 -5.88 -1.93 6.12
C MET A 156 -5.69 -0.64 6.91
N PHE A 157 -5.38 -0.77 8.20
CA PHE A 157 -4.80 0.32 8.98
C PHE A 157 -3.29 0.45 8.72
N CYS A 158 -2.67 1.53 9.23
CA CYS A 158 -1.24 1.77 9.09
C CYS A 158 -0.42 0.65 9.75
N GLU A 159 -0.91 0.13 10.87
CA GLU A 159 -0.36 -1.00 11.62
C GLU A 159 -0.44 -2.31 10.85
N ASP A 160 -1.51 -2.53 10.08
CA ASP A 160 -1.67 -3.73 9.26
C ASP A 160 -0.66 -3.73 8.11
N ALA A 161 -0.48 -2.58 7.45
CA ALA A 161 0.56 -2.41 6.44
C ALA A 161 1.96 -2.68 7.01
N ALA A 162 2.28 -2.11 8.19
CA ALA A 162 3.55 -2.37 8.86
C ALA A 162 3.73 -3.86 9.21
N ARG A 163 2.68 -4.53 9.69
CA ARG A 163 2.71 -5.97 10.02
C ARG A 163 2.93 -6.84 8.79
N ARG A 164 2.28 -6.53 7.66
CA ARG A 164 2.46 -7.26 6.39
C ARG A 164 3.88 -7.12 5.87
N LEU A 165 4.42 -5.91 5.86
CA LEU A 165 5.80 -5.64 5.46
C LEU A 165 6.79 -6.37 6.38
N ASN A 166 6.57 -6.31 7.70
CA ASN A 166 7.39 -7.05 8.65
C ASN A 166 7.42 -8.54 8.33
N ASN A 167 6.27 -9.17 8.10
CA ASN A 167 6.19 -10.60 7.81
C ASN A 167 7.01 -11.01 6.57
N VAL A 168 6.99 -10.21 5.50
CA VAL A 168 7.76 -10.53 4.29
C VAL A 168 9.26 -10.25 4.46
N PHE A 169 9.62 -9.13 5.11
CA PHE A 169 11.04 -8.77 5.28
C PHE A 169 11.74 -9.64 6.33
N ARG A 170 11.00 -10.21 7.29
CA ARG A 170 11.50 -11.26 8.21
C ARG A 170 12.01 -12.52 7.54
N CYS A 171 11.60 -12.78 6.30
CA CYS A 171 12.05 -13.94 5.53
C CYS A 171 12.86 -13.54 4.28
N ALA A 172 13.10 -12.24 4.07
CA ALA A 172 13.89 -11.76 2.94
C ALA A 172 15.36 -12.20 3.09
N PRO A 173 15.95 -12.88 2.10
CA PRO A 173 17.32 -13.41 2.18
C PRO A 173 18.40 -12.34 2.02
N PHE A 174 18.04 -11.21 1.40
CA PHE A 174 18.94 -10.10 1.12
C PHE A 174 19.07 -9.08 2.27
N CYS A 175 18.37 -9.33 3.38
CA CYS A 175 18.23 -8.39 4.49
C CYS A 175 18.73 -9.00 5.81
N GLU A 176 19.76 -8.39 6.40
CA GLU A 176 20.27 -8.72 7.74
C GLU A 176 19.37 -8.09 8.81
N ALA A 177 19.02 -6.81 8.66
CA ALA A 177 18.17 -6.07 9.59
C ALA A 177 17.32 -5.07 8.81
N PHE A 178 16.16 -4.68 9.35
CA PHE A 178 15.31 -3.70 8.67
C PHE A 178 14.55 -2.76 9.61
N ASP A 179 14.22 -1.61 9.07
CA ASP A 179 13.35 -0.60 9.64
C ASP A 179 12.26 -0.26 8.63
N ILE A 180 11.01 -0.29 9.07
CA ILE A 180 9.82 -0.01 8.28
C ILE A 180 9.10 1.15 8.95
N ARG A 181 8.83 2.20 8.16
CA ARG A 181 7.94 3.27 8.57
C ARG A 181 6.82 3.39 7.58
N VAL A 182 5.60 3.19 8.06
CA VAL A 182 4.39 3.39 7.27
C VAL A 182 3.77 4.75 7.59
N GLU A 183 3.28 5.42 6.56
CA GLU A 183 2.61 6.71 6.64
C GLU A 183 1.38 6.71 5.74
N HIS A 184 0.20 6.74 6.35
CA HIS A 184 -1.05 6.99 5.64
C HIS A 184 -1.29 8.50 5.57
N GLN A 185 -1.37 9.06 4.36
CA GLN A 185 -1.62 10.48 4.17
C GLN A 185 -3.13 10.74 4.28
N GLU A 186 -3.64 10.81 5.51
CA GLU A 186 -5.07 10.85 5.80
C GLU A 186 -5.77 11.97 5.04
N SER A 187 -6.88 11.62 4.37
CA SER A 187 -7.66 12.58 3.60
C SER A 187 -8.60 13.43 4.47
N LEU A 188 -8.97 12.93 5.65
CA LEU A 188 -9.90 13.58 6.58
C LEU A 188 -9.21 14.46 7.64
N HIS A 189 -7.90 14.31 7.81
CA HIS A 189 -7.13 14.98 8.86
C HIS A 189 -5.99 15.82 8.28
N PRO A 190 -5.58 16.92 8.95
CA PRO A 190 -4.42 17.72 8.53
C PRO A 190 -3.08 17.07 8.92
N HIS A 191 -3.09 15.78 9.30
CA HIS A 191 -1.90 15.04 9.75
C HIS A 191 -1.98 13.59 9.29
N ASN A 192 -0.82 12.94 9.20
CA ASN A 192 -0.69 11.58 8.70
C ASN A 192 -0.69 10.57 9.86
N ALA A 193 -1.35 9.42 9.69
CA ALA A 193 -1.23 8.31 10.62
C ALA A 193 0.09 7.56 10.36
N ARG A 194 0.88 7.29 11.40
CA ARG A 194 2.24 6.75 11.29
C ARG A 194 2.46 5.55 12.19
N CYS A 195 3.11 4.52 11.65
CA CYS A 195 3.49 3.32 12.38
C CYS A 195 4.96 2.96 12.07
N PRO A 196 5.90 3.18 13.03
CA PRO A 196 7.27 2.71 12.91
C PRO A 196 7.41 1.26 13.42
N TYR A 197 8.26 0.47 12.78
CA TYR A 197 8.63 -0.88 13.16
C TYR A 197 10.09 -1.17 12.82
N SER A 198 10.88 -1.68 13.76
CA SER A 198 12.29 -1.99 13.53
C SER A 198 12.64 -3.37 14.07
N LEU A 199 13.46 -4.12 13.33
CA LEU A 199 13.96 -5.44 13.73
C LEU A 199 15.43 -5.62 13.34
N GLU A 200 16.26 -6.02 14.31
CA GLU A 200 17.61 -6.53 14.07
C GLU A 200 17.57 -8.07 14.16
N ARG A 201 18.00 -8.76 13.09
CA ARG A 201 18.25 -10.22 13.22
C ARG A 201 19.64 -10.39 13.86
N LYS A 202 19.71 -11.26 14.86
CA LYS A 202 20.97 -11.74 15.42
C LYS A 202 21.55 -12.84 14.55
#